data_AF-A0A060YKQ6-F1
#
_entry.id   AF-A0A060YKQ6-F1
#
_cell.length_a   1.000
_cell.length_b   1.000
_cell.length_c   1.000
_cell.angle_alpha   90.00
_cell.angle_beta   90.00
_cell.angle_gamma   90.00
#
_symmetry.space_group_name_H-M   'P 1'
#
loop_
_entity.id
_entity.type
_entity.pdbx_description
1 polymer ?
#
loop_
_entity_poly.entity_id
_entity_poly.type
_entity_poly.pdbx_seq_one_letter_code
_entity_poly.pdbx_strand_id
1 'polypeptide(L)'
;GVFIQLVQANSPAALGGLRFGDQVLQINGQNCAGWSLDKAHKALKVAAETRIELIVRDRPFQRTVTMHKDSSGHVGFIFKSGNITSLVKDGSAARNGLLTSHYICEINGQNVIGLKDAQIKDILITSPTAMTITIMPKFIYEHMVKRMSSGLLRSAMDHSVPEV
;
A
#
# COMPACT_ATOMS: atom_id res chain seq x y z
N GLY A 1 -1.11 9.62 14.60
CA GLY A 1 -1.41 8.20 14.89
C GLY A 1 -0.21 7.35 14.56
N VAL A 2 -0.26 6.07 14.91
CA VAL A 2 0.76 5.07 14.55
C VAL A 2 0.28 4.33 13.30
N PHE A 3 1.14 4.19 12.30
CA PHE A 3 0.81 3.57 11.02
C PHE A 3 1.87 2.56 10.60
N ILE A 4 1.44 1.49 9.94
CA ILE A 4 2.34 0.47 9.37
C ILE A 4 3.03 1.06 8.13
N GLN A 5 4.36 1.11 8.16
CA GLN A 5 5.19 1.66 7.08
C GLN A 5 5.95 0.58 6.28
N LEU A 6 6.11 -0.61 6.84
CA LEU A 6 6.76 -1.75 6.20
C LEU A 6 6.19 -3.03 6.79
N VAL A 7 5.85 -3.98 5.93
CA VAL A 7 5.50 -5.35 6.31
C VAL A 7 6.50 -6.25 5.61
N GLN A 8 7.28 -7.00 6.40
CA GLN A 8 8.28 -7.90 5.83
C GLN A 8 7.60 -9.14 5.25
N ALA A 9 7.99 -9.54 4.04
CA ALA A 9 7.55 -10.81 3.44
C ALA A 9 7.82 -12.00 4.37
N ASN A 10 6.88 -12.94 4.45
CA ASN A 10 6.97 -14.15 5.29
C ASN A 10 7.16 -13.87 6.80
N SER A 11 6.73 -12.70 7.28
CA SER A 11 6.78 -12.35 8.70
C SER A 11 5.45 -12.62 9.41
N PRO A 12 5.43 -12.69 10.76
CA PRO A 12 4.17 -12.77 11.51
C PRO A 12 3.19 -11.63 11.20
N ALA A 13 3.70 -10.44 10.86
CA ALA A 13 2.87 -9.31 10.46
C ALA A 13 2.18 -9.54 9.10
N ALA A 14 2.91 -10.12 8.13
CA ALA A 14 2.33 -10.49 6.84
C ALA A 14 1.29 -11.60 6.98
N LEU A 15 1.60 -12.64 7.76
CA LEU A 15 0.66 -13.73 8.07
C LEU A 15 -0.59 -13.24 8.81
N GLY A 16 -0.44 -12.23 9.66
CA GLY A 16 -1.55 -11.55 10.33
C GLY A 16 -2.35 -10.60 9.44
N GLY A 17 -2.00 -10.48 8.15
CA GLY A 17 -2.73 -9.67 7.19
C GLY A 17 -2.47 -8.16 7.27
N LEU A 18 -1.47 -7.71 8.04
CA LEU A 18 -1.11 -6.30 8.11
C LEU A 18 -0.61 -5.80 6.75
N ARG A 19 -0.95 -4.56 6.41
CA ARG A 19 -0.56 -3.92 5.16
C ARG A 19 0.02 -2.54 5.40
N PHE A 20 0.80 -2.06 4.43
CA PHE A 20 1.25 -0.68 4.40
C PHE A 20 0.04 0.25 4.50
N GLY A 21 0.11 1.25 5.39
CA GLY A 21 -0.95 2.23 5.58
C GLY A 21 -1.99 1.88 6.62
N ASP A 22 -1.99 0.67 7.19
CA ASP A 22 -2.86 0.36 8.33
C ASP A 22 -2.54 1.24 9.53
N GLN A 23 -3.58 1.68 10.22
CA GLN A 23 -3.45 2.46 11.44
C GLN A 23 -3.55 1.56 12.67
N VAL A 24 -2.53 1.59 13.52
CA VAL A 24 -2.58 0.88 14.80
C VAL A 24 -3.28 1.77 15.83
N LEU A 25 -4.42 1.28 16.31
CA LEU A 25 -5.23 1.94 17.35
C LEU A 25 -4.82 1.49 18.75
N GLN A 26 -4.53 0.20 18.91
CA GLN A 26 -4.04 -0.37 20.18
C GLN A 26 -2.93 -1.40 19.96
N ILE A 27 -2.03 -1.49 20.95
CA ILE A 27 -1.05 -2.57 21.10
C ILE A 27 -1.25 -3.17 22.50
N ASN A 28 -1.60 -4.46 22.58
CA ASN A 28 -1.87 -5.19 23.83
C ASN A 28 -2.84 -4.43 24.76
N GLY A 29 -3.97 -3.96 24.21
CA GLY A 29 -4.99 -3.21 24.93
C GLY A 29 -4.65 -1.75 25.27
N GLN A 30 -3.46 -1.26 24.91
CA GLN A 30 -3.08 0.14 25.16
C GLN A 30 -3.32 1.03 23.94
N ASN A 31 -4.07 2.12 24.13
CA ASN A 31 -4.36 3.11 23.08
C ASN A 31 -3.09 3.80 22.57
N CYS A 32 -2.87 3.74 21.27
CA CYS A 32 -1.73 4.36 20.57
C CYS A 32 -1.95 5.85 20.23
N ALA A 33 -3.07 6.44 20.64
CA ALA A 33 -3.33 7.87 20.44
C ALA A 33 -2.23 8.71 21.09
N GLY A 34 -1.65 9.64 20.31
CA GLY A 34 -0.55 10.51 20.76
C GLY A 34 0.81 9.83 20.93
N TRP A 35 0.95 8.53 20.63
CA TRP A 35 2.25 7.86 20.74
C TRP A 35 3.25 8.36 19.70
N SER A 36 4.51 8.51 20.13
CA SER A 36 5.64 8.66 19.22
C SER A 36 6.02 7.31 18.61
N LEU A 37 6.77 7.36 17.50
CA LEU A 37 7.32 6.17 16.86
C LEU A 37 8.17 5.35 17.85
N ASP A 38 9.01 6.02 18.63
CA ASP A 38 9.88 5.40 19.62
C ASP A 38 9.09 4.66 20.71
N LYS A 39 7.97 5.24 21.16
CA LYS A 39 7.10 4.58 22.14
C LYS A 39 6.46 3.33 21.55
N ALA A 40 5.95 3.40 20.31
CA ALA A 40 5.38 2.23 19.64
C ALA A 40 6.41 1.11 19.45
N HIS A 41 7.62 1.44 18.98
CA HIS A 41 8.70 0.46 18.86
C HIS A 41 9.11 -0.15 20.19
N LYS A 42 9.22 0.66 21.27
CA LYS A 42 9.50 0.14 22.60
C LYS A 42 8.41 -0.82 23.08
N ALA A 43 7.14 -0.46 22.90
CA ALA A 43 6.01 -1.32 23.27
C ALA A 43 6.05 -2.68 22.55
N LEU A 44 6.38 -2.70 21.25
CA LEU A 44 6.53 -3.95 20.49
C LEU A 44 7.75 -4.77 20.93
N LYS A 45 8.88 -4.12 21.26
CA LYS A 45 10.10 -4.80 21.70
C LYS A 45 10.01 -5.47 23.07
N VAL A 46 9.19 -4.93 23.97
CA VAL A 46 8.99 -5.47 25.33
C VAL A 46 7.78 -6.41 25.42
N ALA A 47 7.00 -6.54 24.36
CA ALA A 47 5.87 -7.44 24.32
C ALA A 47 6.33 -8.90 24.41
N ALA A 48 5.44 -9.78 24.87
CA ALA A 48 5.71 -11.21 24.95
C ALA A 48 6.05 -11.77 23.56
N GLU A 49 7.06 -12.63 23.49
CA GLU A 49 7.55 -13.22 22.24
C GLU A 49 6.47 -14.08 21.54
N THR A 50 5.51 -14.60 22.30
CA THR A 50 4.51 -15.55 21.82
C THR A 50 3.27 -14.90 21.21
N ARG A 51 2.90 -13.68 21.64
CA ARG A 51 1.66 -13.02 21.20
C ARG A 51 1.73 -11.50 21.36
N ILE A 52 1.38 -10.81 20.27
CA ILE A 52 1.11 -9.37 20.26
C ILE A 52 -0.30 -9.18 19.69
N GLU A 53 -1.16 -8.49 20.42
CA GLU A 53 -2.50 -8.14 19.97
C GLU A 53 -2.53 -6.71 19.45
N LEU A 54 -3.03 -6.53 18.22
CA LEU A 54 -3.15 -5.24 17.58
C LEU A 54 -4.62 -4.99 17.23
N ILE A 55 -5.14 -3.82 17.60
CA ILE A 55 -6.38 -3.32 17.02
C ILE A 55 -6.01 -2.35 15.91
N VAL A 56 -6.41 -2.67 14.69
CA VAL A 56 -6.06 -1.89 13.49
C VAL A 56 -7.30 -1.30 12.81
N ARG A 57 -7.10 -0.15 12.17
CA ARG A 57 -8.03 0.40 11.18
C ARG A 57 -7.38 0.26 9.82
N ASP A 58 -8.07 -0.46 8.94
CA ASP A 58 -7.56 -0.80 7.62
C ASP A 58 -7.38 0.43 6.75
N ARG A 59 -6.13 0.64 6.32
CA ARG A 59 -5.70 1.59 5.28
C ARG A 59 -6.56 2.88 5.16
N PRO A 60 -6.70 3.71 6.22
CA PRO A 60 -7.65 4.82 6.24
C PRO A 60 -7.36 5.95 5.24
N PHE A 61 -6.18 5.96 4.64
CA PHE A 61 -5.77 6.95 3.64
C PHE A 61 -5.68 6.40 2.22
N GLN A 62 -6.11 5.15 2.02
CA GLN A 62 -6.15 4.53 0.71
C GLN A 62 -7.58 4.57 0.17
N ARG A 63 -7.68 4.61 -1.15
CA ARG A 63 -8.95 4.50 -1.88
C ARG A 63 -8.80 3.53 -3.03
N THR A 64 -9.87 2.83 -3.33
CA THR A 64 -9.90 1.80 -4.37
C THR A 64 -10.63 2.32 -5.60
N VAL A 65 -10.10 2.03 -6.79
CA VAL A 65 -10.72 2.36 -8.07
C VAL A 65 -10.69 1.13 -8.96
N THR A 66 -11.87 0.68 -9.39
CA THR A 66 -12.00 -0.40 -10.37
C THR A 66 -12.16 0.20 -11.76
N MET A 67 -11.42 -0.36 -12.72
CA MET A 67 -11.35 0.10 -14.10
C MET A 67 -11.34 -1.12 -15.03
N HIS A 68 -11.63 -0.88 -16.29
CA HIS A 68 -11.62 -1.90 -17.34
C HIS A 68 -10.65 -1.53 -18.46
N LYS A 69 -9.84 -2.49 -18.88
CA LYS A 69 -9.01 -2.37 -20.09
C LYS A 69 -9.89 -2.18 -21.32
N ASP A 70 -9.46 -1.32 -22.23
CA ASP A 70 -10.05 -1.18 -23.55
C ASP A 70 -9.62 -2.33 -24.50
N SER A 71 -10.06 -2.27 -25.75
CA SER A 71 -9.68 -3.25 -26.80
C SER A 71 -8.18 -3.27 -27.11
N SER A 72 -7.44 -2.25 -26.70
CA SER A 72 -5.97 -2.16 -26.82
C SER A 72 -5.25 -2.59 -25.55
N GLY A 73 -5.97 -3.07 -24.52
CA GLY A 73 -5.39 -3.55 -23.27
C GLY A 73 -5.06 -2.46 -22.26
N HIS A 74 -5.50 -1.21 -22.46
CA HIS A 74 -5.15 -0.08 -21.60
C HIS A 74 -6.32 0.39 -20.72
N VAL A 75 -6.01 0.82 -19.49
CA VAL A 75 -6.99 1.46 -18.59
C VAL A 75 -6.94 2.99 -18.67
N GLY A 76 -5.87 3.58 -19.21
CA GLY A 76 -5.81 5.01 -19.54
C GLY A 76 -5.21 5.92 -18.47
N PHE A 77 -4.08 5.56 -17.85
CA PHE A 77 -3.30 6.47 -17.01
C PHE A 77 -1.80 6.34 -17.27
N ILE A 78 -1.03 7.38 -16.92
CA ILE A 78 0.43 7.38 -16.95
C ILE A 78 0.93 7.53 -15.52
N PHE A 79 1.99 6.81 -15.17
CA PHE A 79 2.64 6.90 -13.88
C PHE A 79 4.16 6.92 -14.02
N LYS A 80 4.83 7.45 -13.00
CA LYS A 80 6.30 7.48 -12.87
C LYS A 80 6.68 7.24 -11.42
N SER A 81 7.57 6.29 -11.20
CA SER A 81 8.01 5.86 -9.86
C SER A 81 6.83 5.52 -8.95
N GLY A 82 5.85 4.78 -9.47
CA GLY A 82 4.60 4.43 -8.78
C GLY A 82 3.60 5.57 -8.59
N ASN A 83 3.92 6.83 -8.89
CA ASN A 83 2.99 7.97 -8.78
C ASN A 83 2.28 8.24 -10.11
N ILE A 84 0.94 8.33 -10.08
CA ILE A 84 0.10 8.65 -11.24
C ILE A 84 0.29 10.13 -11.60
N THR A 85 0.66 10.40 -12.85
CA THR A 85 1.01 11.74 -13.34
C THR A 85 -0.05 12.34 -14.26
N SER A 86 -0.75 11.51 -15.03
CA SER A 86 -1.79 11.98 -15.96
C SER A 86 -2.80 10.88 -16.28
N LEU A 87 -3.95 11.29 -16.80
CA LEU A 87 -5.03 10.42 -17.23
C LEU A 87 -5.27 10.63 -18.72
N VAL A 88 -5.55 9.55 -19.43
CA VAL A 88 -5.97 9.60 -20.83
C VAL A 88 -7.43 10.04 -20.87
N LYS A 89 -7.71 11.07 -21.67
CA LYS A 89 -9.07 11.59 -21.87
C LYS A 89 -9.99 10.45 -22.34
N ASP A 90 -11.19 10.38 -21.78
CA ASP A 90 -12.22 9.37 -22.09
C ASP A 90 -11.83 7.91 -21.76
N GLY A 91 -10.62 7.70 -21.21
CA GLY A 91 -10.15 6.40 -20.75
C GLY A 91 -10.88 5.92 -19.49
N SER A 92 -10.79 4.61 -19.23
CA SER A 92 -11.42 3.98 -18.07
C SER A 92 -11.03 4.62 -16.74
N ALA A 93 -9.76 4.98 -16.58
CA ALA A 93 -9.24 5.67 -15.41
C ALA A 93 -9.90 7.03 -15.17
N ALA A 94 -10.06 7.84 -16.23
CA ALA A 94 -10.72 9.14 -16.13
C ALA A 94 -12.20 8.98 -15.78
N ARG A 95 -12.90 8.04 -16.43
CA ARG A 95 -14.33 7.77 -16.19
C ARG A 95 -14.64 7.26 -14.79
N ASN A 96 -13.72 6.48 -14.20
CA ASN A 96 -13.86 5.96 -12.84
C ASN A 96 -13.23 6.89 -11.78
N GLY A 97 -12.86 8.11 -12.17
CA GLY A 97 -12.40 9.14 -11.25
C GLY A 97 -11.05 8.86 -10.60
N LEU A 98 -10.16 8.08 -11.24
CA LEU A 98 -8.77 7.93 -10.80
C LEU A 98 -8.13 9.33 -10.67
N LEU A 99 -7.24 9.52 -9.68
CA LEU A 99 -6.62 10.81 -9.44
C LEU A 99 -5.14 10.79 -9.76
N THR A 100 -4.64 11.89 -10.32
CA THR A 100 -3.21 12.20 -10.41
C THR A 100 -2.66 12.57 -9.03
N SER A 101 -1.33 12.61 -8.91
CA SER A 101 -0.65 12.91 -7.63
C SER A 101 -1.03 11.93 -6.51
N HIS A 102 -1.18 10.67 -6.90
CA HIS A 102 -1.44 9.53 -6.01
C HIS A 102 -0.47 8.41 -6.34
N TYR A 103 0.04 7.73 -5.31
CA TYR A 103 0.83 6.52 -5.47
C TYR A 103 -0.08 5.30 -5.60
N ILE A 104 0.31 4.38 -6.48
CA ILE A 104 -0.30 3.05 -6.58
C ILE A 104 0.24 2.22 -5.41
N CYS A 105 -0.65 1.80 -4.53
CA CYS A 105 -0.33 0.94 -3.39
C CYS A 105 -0.51 -0.54 -3.75
N GLU A 106 -1.63 -0.86 -4.41
CA GLU A 106 -1.94 -2.24 -4.79
C GLU A 106 -2.57 -2.31 -6.17
N ILE A 107 -2.39 -3.47 -6.83
CA ILE A 107 -3.07 -3.85 -8.06
C ILE A 107 -3.68 -5.23 -7.81
N ASN A 108 -5.02 -5.33 -7.92
CA ASN A 108 -5.79 -6.55 -7.65
C ASN A 108 -5.46 -7.19 -6.30
N GLY A 109 -5.23 -6.36 -5.28
CA GLY A 109 -4.88 -6.80 -3.93
C GLY A 109 -3.40 -7.14 -3.71
N GLN A 110 -2.59 -7.23 -4.77
CA GLN A 110 -1.13 -7.39 -4.67
C GLN A 110 -0.48 -6.03 -4.38
N ASN A 111 0.31 -5.96 -3.31
CA ASN A 111 1.07 -4.75 -2.97
C ASN A 111 2.19 -4.49 -3.99
N VAL A 112 2.34 -3.24 -4.42
CA VAL A 112 3.36 -2.83 -5.41
C VAL A 112 4.31 -1.74 -4.88
N ILE A 113 4.21 -1.37 -3.61
CA ILE A 113 5.02 -0.32 -2.99
C ILE A 113 6.50 -0.72 -2.94
N GLY A 114 7.36 0.05 -3.61
CA GLY A 114 8.80 -0.22 -3.66
C GLY A 114 9.24 -1.01 -4.90
N LEU A 115 8.30 -1.53 -5.69
CA LEU A 115 8.61 -2.13 -6.99
C LEU A 115 9.08 -1.08 -8.00
N LYS A 116 9.90 -1.52 -8.97
CA LYS A 116 10.29 -0.68 -10.10
C LYS A 116 9.13 -0.52 -11.07
N ASP A 117 9.10 0.60 -11.80
CA ASP A 117 8.05 0.85 -12.81
C ASP A 117 7.92 -0.26 -13.85
N ALA A 118 9.02 -0.93 -14.22
CA ALA A 118 8.97 -2.08 -15.12
C ALA A 118 8.11 -3.23 -14.54
N GLN A 119 8.33 -3.57 -13.26
CA GLN A 119 7.58 -4.62 -12.59
C GLN A 119 6.10 -4.23 -12.40
N ILE A 120 5.82 -2.97 -12.08
CA ILE A 120 4.45 -2.45 -11.99
C ILE A 120 3.76 -2.55 -13.36
N LYS A 121 4.45 -2.19 -14.45
CA LYS A 121 3.95 -2.35 -15.83
C LYS A 121 3.64 -3.80 -16.15
N ASP A 122 4.53 -4.73 -15.81
CA ASP A 122 4.31 -6.16 -16.06
C ASP A 122 3.06 -6.68 -15.33
N ILE A 123 2.84 -6.27 -14.06
CA ILE A 123 1.63 -6.60 -13.31
C ILE A 123 0.38 -6.00 -13.98
N LEU A 124 0.44 -4.74 -14.43
CA LEU A 124 -0.68 -4.09 -15.13
C LEU A 124 -1.02 -4.80 -16.45
N ILE A 125 -0.02 -5.21 -17.22
CA ILE A 125 -0.20 -5.89 -18.51
C ILE A 125 -0.80 -7.28 -18.31
N THR A 126 -0.29 -8.05 -17.35
CA THR A 126 -0.75 -9.43 -17.08
C THR A 126 -2.06 -9.50 -16.31
N SER A 127 -2.50 -8.41 -15.67
CA SER A 127 -3.78 -8.35 -14.97
C SER A 127 -4.99 -8.57 -15.90
N PRO A 128 -6.12 -9.08 -15.37
CA PRO A 128 -7.36 -9.23 -16.12
C PRO A 128 -7.91 -7.90 -16.69
N THR A 129 -8.92 -8.02 -17.56
CA THR A 129 -9.60 -6.85 -18.14
C THR A 129 -10.19 -5.94 -17.06
N ALA A 130 -10.89 -6.51 -16.08
CA ALA A 130 -11.32 -5.79 -14.89
C ALA A 130 -10.15 -5.72 -13.91
N MET A 131 -9.77 -4.52 -13.52
CA MET A 131 -8.63 -4.26 -12.65
C MET A 131 -9.02 -3.30 -11.54
N THR A 132 -8.66 -3.66 -10.32
CA THR A 132 -8.88 -2.84 -9.14
C THR A 132 -7.53 -2.35 -8.63
N ILE A 133 -7.34 -1.04 -8.56
CA ILE A 133 -6.13 -0.44 -7.99
C ILE A 133 -6.45 0.29 -6.70
N THR A 134 -5.56 0.17 -5.73
CA THR A 134 -5.62 0.90 -4.47
C THR A 134 -4.58 2.01 -4.53
N ILE A 135 -4.98 3.26 -4.26
CA ILE A 135 -4.12 4.43 -4.36
C ILE A 135 -4.10 5.24 -3.07
N MET A 136 -3.00 5.96 -2.84
CA MET A 136 -2.81 6.86 -1.69
C MET A 136 -2.38 8.25 -2.17
N PRO A 137 -2.90 9.35 -1.58
CA PRO A 137 -2.44 10.71 -1.90
C PRO A 137 -0.93 10.87 -1.72
N LYS A 138 -0.27 11.53 -2.68
CA LYS A 138 1.19 11.73 -2.70
C LYS A 138 1.75 12.26 -1.39
N PHE A 139 1.14 13.29 -0.81
CA PHE A 139 1.64 13.92 0.41
C PHE A 139 1.64 12.97 1.62
N ILE A 140 0.66 12.06 1.70
CA ILE A 140 0.57 11.07 2.78
C ILE A 140 1.63 10.00 2.58
N TYR A 141 1.71 9.45 1.36
CA TYR A 141 2.69 8.44 1.00
C TYR A 141 4.12 8.92 1.26
N GLU A 142 4.48 10.11 0.74
CA GLU A 142 5.79 10.70 0.95
C GLU A 142 6.08 10.92 2.45
N HIS A 143 5.09 11.38 3.23
CA HIS A 143 5.26 11.52 4.67
C HIS A 143 5.53 10.18 5.37
N MET A 144 4.86 9.12 4.94
CA MET A 144 5.02 7.78 5.50
C MET A 144 6.40 7.19 5.17
N VAL A 145 6.92 7.39 3.96
CA VAL A 145 8.21 6.77 3.56
C VAL A 145 9.43 7.66 3.76
N LYS A 146 9.27 8.93 4.15
CA LYS A 146 10.39 9.92 4.23
C LYS A 146 11.59 9.51 5.07
N ARG A 147 11.42 8.61 6.06
CA ARG A 147 12.49 8.13 6.95
C ARG A 147 12.97 6.72 6.60
N MET A 148 12.51 6.16 5.49
CA MET A 148 12.84 4.81 5.06
C MET A 148 13.79 4.85 3.87
N SER A 149 14.74 3.91 3.83
CA SER A 149 15.59 3.77 2.65
C SER A 149 14.79 3.12 1.52
N SER A 150 14.96 3.64 0.30
CA SER A 150 14.32 3.07 -0.89
C SER A 150 14.76 1.63 -1.16
N GLY A 151 15.98 1.27 -0.74
CA GLY A 151 16.48 -0.10 -0.77
C GLY A 151 15.68 -1.04 0.11
N LEU A 152 15.37 -0.63 1.36
CA LEU A 152 14.61 -1.44 2.31
C LEU A 152 13.18 -1.69 1.82
N LEU A 153 12.51 -0.66 1.29
CA LEU A 153 11.18 -0.80 0.67
C LEU A 153 11.19 -1.85 -0.43
N ARG A 154 12.19 -1.82 -1.30
CA ARG A 154 12.28 -2.74 -2.43
C ARG A 154 12.61 -4.17 -2.04
N SER A 155 13.42 -4.37 -1.00
CA SER A 155 13.94 -5.70 -0.66
C SER A 155 13.13 -6.46 0.38
N ALA A 156 12.43 -5.75 1.28
CA ALA A 156 11.78 -6.36 2.42
C ALA A 156 10.25 -6.39 2.32
N MET A 157 9.65 -5.45 1.59
CA MET A 157 8.20 -5.32 1.53
C MET A 157 7.53 -6.58 0.98
N ASP A 158 6.44 -6.99 1.61
CA ASP A 158 5.65 -8.12 1.13
C ASP A 158 4.90 -7.77 -0.16
N HIS A 159 5.09 -8.60 -1.18
CA HIS A 159 4.49 -8.48 -2.51
C HIS A 159 3.71 -9.73 -2.90
N SER A 160 3.41 -10.59 -1.91
CA SER A 160 2.62 -11.79 -2.10
C SER A 160 1.26 -11.46 -2.72
N VAL A 161 0.81 -12.33 -3.62
CA VAL A 161 -0.55 -12.24 -4.16
C VAL A 161 -1.47 -12.84 -3.08
N PRO A 162 -2.54 -12.14 -2.66
CA PRO A 162 -3.47 -12.70 -1.69
C PRO A 162 -4.06 -14.02 -2.22
N GLU A 163 -4.10 -15.06 -1.37
CA GLU A 163 -4.86 -16.27 -1.69
C GLU A 163 -6.36 -15.91 -1.74
N VAL A 164 -7.05 -16.34 -2.80
CA VAL A 164 -8.48 -16.07 -3.06
C VAL A 164 -9.35 -17.03 -2.27
#